data_AF-A0A7L2QMX9-F1
#
_entry.id   AF-A0A7L2QMX9-F1
#
_cell.length_a   1.000
_cell.length_b   1.000
_cell.length_c   1.000
_cell.angle_alpha   90.00
_cell.angle_beta   90.00
_cell.angle_gamma   90.00
#
_symmetry.space_group_name_H-M   'P 1'
#
loop_
_entity.id
_entity.type
_entity.pdbx_description
1 polymer ?
#
loop_
_entity_poly.entity_id
_entity_poly.type
_entity_poly.pdbx_seq_one_letter_code
_entity_poly.pdbx_strand_id
1 'polypeptide(L)'
;RLSRIPVHGRLHRPEPSAELQMTFPSKRKCVSKTSEPEFSRIPSLNFPSSITVDSVFTAANQGLPKSDKRVEPVSKKTVARRPLSRHQLEAELKNKNQLVETLKQQLARAEGTIKLRELKKENERLVHEVEKLKKIQETCMMILESRNINPGSNIEEEREMQACREKTTVLTKNVTEELMLFCHTVAKEKEMLETAVAKWKSVQEENQRALDKQSYFQAQIKECTAMLEALGELLAM
;
A
#
# COMPACT_ATOMS: atom_id res chain seq x y z
N ARG A 1 47.27 -39.58 -28.67
CA ARG A 1 48.26 -39.18 -27.65
C ARG A 1 47.52 -38.97 -26.33
N LEU A 2 48.06 -39.57 -25.28
CA LEU A 2 47.51 -39.76 -23.94
C LEU A 2 47.30 -38.45 -23.16
N SER A 3 46.20 -38.41 -22.40
CA SER A 3 46.05 -38.00 -20.99
C SER A 3 46.54 -36.62 -20.52
N ARG A 4 45.70 -35.93 -19.72
CA ARG A 4 46.05 -35.54 -18.33
C ARG A 4 44.85 -34.94 -17.57
N ILE A 5 44.38 -35.71 -16.59
CA ILE A 5 43.62 -35.24 -15.43
C ILE A 5 44.63 -34.63 -14.45
N PRO A 6 44.36 -33.48 -13.80
CA PRO A 6 45.10 -33.09 -12.62
C PRO A 6 44.46 -33.73 -11.37
N VAL A 7 45.20 -34.65 -10.75
CA VAL A 7 44.97 -35.13 -9.39
C VAL A 7 45.85 -34.30 -8.46
N HIS A 8 45.25 -33.57 -7.53
CA HIS A 8 45.93 -33.17 -6.30
C HIS A 8 45.06 -33.50 -5.10
N GLY A 9 45.37 -34.62 -4.46
CA GLY A 9 45.09 -34.82 -3.05
C GLY A 9 46.29 -34.40 -2.22
N ARG A 10 46.04 -33.73 -1.09
CA ARG A 10 46.73 -34.04 0.17
C ARG A 10 45.99 -33.44 1.35
N LEU A 11 45.58 -34.35 2.25
CA LEU A 11 45.31 -34.12 3.66
C LEU A 11 46.55 -33.53 4.33
N HIS A 12 46.37 -32.53 5.20
CA HIS A 12 47.07 -32.41 6.48
C HIS A 12 46.36 -31.38 7.38
N ARG A 13 45.89 -31.87 8.53
CA ARG A 13 45.76 -31.13 9.82
C ARG A 13 46.98 -31.54 10.65
N PRO A 14 47.56 -30.66 11.49
CA PRO A 14 47.20 -30.58 12.91
C PRO A 14 47.14 -29.12 13.48
N GLU A 15 46.39 -28.96 14.58
CA GLU A 15 46.33 -27.77 15.48
C GLU A 15 47.52 -27.70 16.47
N PRO A 16 47.61 -26.83 17.54
CA PRO A 16 46.83 -25.64 17.97
C PRO A 16 47.69 -24.41 18.39
N SER A 17 47.08 -23.23 18.62
CA SER A 17 47.22 -22.44 19.88
C SER A 17 46.78 -20.97 19.79
N ALA A 18 46.06 -20.59 20.85
CA ALA A 18 46.08 -19.33 21.60
C ALA A 18 45.53 -18.04 20.98
N GLU A 19 44.37 -17.66 21.55
CA GLU A 19 44.10 -16.36 22.16
C GLU A 19 44.36 -15.10 21.35
N LEU A 20 43.26 -14.45 20.93
CA LEU A 20 43.01 -13.07 21.34
C LEU A 20 41.49 -12.84 21.39
N GLN A 21 41.07 -12.34 22.54
CA GLN A 21 39.74 -11.84 22.86
C GLN A 21 39.27 -10.82 21.82
N MET A 22 37.95 -10.73 21.61
CA MET A 22 37.18 -9.53 21.98
C MET A 22 35.72 -9.60 21.51
N THR A 23 34.83 -9.39 22.49
CA THR A 23 33.49 -8.76 22.42
C THR A 23 32.37 -9.34 21.53
N PHE A 24 31.33 -9.85 22.21
CA PHE A 24 29.94 -9.93 21.72
C PHE A 24 29.32 -8.53 21.53
N PRO A 25 28.38 -8.35 20.58
CA PRO A 25 26.96 -8.26 20.96
C PRO A 25 26.03 -9.00 19.96
N SER A 26 25.03 -9.77 20.39
CA SER A 26 23.74 -9.40 21.00
C SER A 26 22.77 -8.64 20.07
N LYS A 27 21.73 -9.39 19.65
CA LYS A 27 20.36 -8.99 19.28
C LYS A 27 20.18 -7.93 18.18
N ARG A 28 19.84 -8.40 16.97
CA ARG A 28 19.09 -7.62 15.98
C ARG A 28 17.73 -7.25 16.58
N LYS A 29 17.52 -5.97 16.89
CA LYS A 29 16.18 -5.38 17.00
C LYS A 29 15.75 -4.96 15.61
N CYS A 30 14.73 -5.63 15.07
CA CYS A 30 13.92 -5.10 13.99
C CYS A 30 13.23 -3.82 14.48
N VAL A 31 13.59 -2.68 13.91
CA VAL A 31 12.77 -1.48 13.97
C VAL A 31 11.96 -1.45 12.68
N SER A 32 10.73 -1.89 12.80
CA SER A 32 9.64 -1.57 11.88
C SER A 32 9.37 -0.06 11.97
N LYS A 33 9.55 0.65 10.86
CA LYS A 33 8.85 1.90 10.58
C LYS A 33 8.26 1.84 9.18
N THR A 34 7.02 1.37 9.16
CA THR A 34 6.02 1.69 8.15
C THR A 34 5.81 3.20 8.17
N SER A 35 6.12 3.90 7.08
CA SER A 35 5.65 5.26 6.85
C SER A 35 4.75 5.22 5.63
N GLU A 36 3.44 5.10 5.87
CA GLU A 36 2.41 5.44 4.91
C GLU A 36 2.44 6.95 4.63
N PRO A 37 2.20 7.40 3.39
CA PRO A 37 2.00 8.81 3.12
C PRO A 37 0.59 9.24 3.55
N GLU A 38 0.49 9.91 4.71
CA GLU A 38 -0.72 10.61 5.14
C GLU A 38 -0.98 11.82 4.22
N PHE A 39 -1.91 11.68 3.29
CA PHE A 39 -2.59 12.82 2.67
C PHE A 39 -3.74 13.29 3.57
N SER A 40 -3.46 14.11 4.58
CA SER A 40 -4.47 15.01 5.13
C SER A 40 -3.87 16.18 5.92
N ARG A 41 -3.69 17.32 5.25
CA ARG A 41 -3.71 18.62 5.92
C ARG A 41 -4.23 19.68 4.95
N ILE A 42 -5.52 19.96 5.05
CA ILE A 42 -6.15 21.08 4.36
C ILE A 42 -5.60 22.38 4.98
N PRO A 43 -5.09 23.34 4.20
CA PRO A 43 -4.80 24.67 4.71
C PRO A 43 -6.12 25.36 5.08
N SER A 44 -6.28 25.70 6.36
CA SER A 44 -7.39 26.53 6.84
C SER A 44 -7.29 27.92 6.20
N LEU A 45 -8.16 28.19 5.23
CA LEU A 45 -8.34 29.53 4.67
C LEU A 45 -9.15 30.37 5.66
N ASN A 46 -8.46 31.23 6.41
CA ASN A 46 -9.09 32.32 7.15
C ASN A 46 -9.45 33.43 6.15
N PHE A 47 -10.74 33.67 5.93
CA PHE A 47 -11.24 34.86 5.26
C PHE A 47 -11.71 35.87 6.31
N PRO A 48 -11.24 37.13 6.32
CA PRO A 48 -11.88 38.17 7.09
C PRO A 48 -13.21 38.53 6.44
N SER A 49 -14.30 38.17 7.10
CA SER A 49 -15.64 38.66 6.79
C SER A 49 -15.82 40.04 7.43
N SER A 50 -15.95 41.07 6.60
CA SER A 50 -16.77 42.22 6.95
C SER A 50 -17.56 42.60 5.72
N ILE A 51 -18.87 42.35 5.75
CA ILE A 51 -19.94 43.22 5.25
C ILE A 51 -21.21 42.62 5.84
N THR A 52 -21.70 43.24 6.91
CA THR A 52 -23.07 43.06 7.39
C THR A 52 -23.91 44.05 6.58
N VAL A 53 -24.73 43.56 5.65
CA VAL A 53 -25.89 44.32 5.18
C VAL A 53 -27.09 43.44 5.47
N ASP A 54 -27.57 43.59 6.71
CA ASP A 54 -28.86 43.07 7.09
C ASP A 54 -29.90 44.11 6.72
N SER A 55 -30.86 43.65 5.93
CA SER A 55 -32.03 44.36 5.46
C SER A 55 -33.01 44.59 6.61
N VAL A 56 -33.35 45.83 6.96
CA VAL A 56 -34.65 46.13 7.59
C VAL A 56 -35.13 47.52 7.17
N PHE A 57 -36.24 47.54 6.41
CA PHE A 57 -37.11 48.70 6.26
C PHE A 57 -37.93 48.86 7.55
N THR A 58 -37.91 50.05 8.16
CA THR A 58 -38.99 50.50 9.06
C THR A 58 -39.17 52.01 8.94
N ALA A 59 -40.38 52.40 8.54
CA ALA A 59 -40.84 53.78 8.46
C ALA A 59 -41.23 54.32 9.85
N ALA A 60 -40.95 55.59 10.11
CA ALA A 60 -41.69 56.36 11.11
C ALA A 60 -41.72 57.85 10.71
N ASN A 61 -42.94 58.38 10.68
CA ASN A 61 -43.33 59.72 10.28
C ASN A 61 -43.03 60.77 11.37
N GLN A 62 -43.16 62.04 10.95
CA GLN A 62 -43.55 63.23 11.72
C GLN A 62 -42.43 64.17 12.23
N GLY A 63 -42.46 65.42 11.74
CA GLY A 63 -41.72 66.55 12.30
C GLY A 63 -41.44 67.70 11.31
N LEU A 64 -42.46 68.50 10.98
CA LEU A 64 -42.34 69.87 10.41
C LEU A 64 -42.25 70.89 11.59
N PRO A 65 -41.95 72.22 11.47
CA PRO A 65 -41.40 73.12 10.42
C PRO A 65 -40.14 73.93 10.87
N LYS A 66 -39.45 74.71 10.01
CA LYS A 66 -39.62 76.18 9.76
C LYS A 66 -38.74 76.56 8.54
N SER A 67 -39.29 77.06 7.41
CA SER A 67 -39.43 78.47 6.97
C SER A 67 -38.18 79.33 7.25
N ASP A 68 -37.54 80.02 6.29
CA ASP A 68 -38.08 80.99 5.34
C ASP A 68 -37.31 81.05 4.01
N LYS A 69 -38.04 80.96 2.89
CA LYS A 69 -37.78 81.78 1.70
C LYS A 69 -39.12 82.17 1.10
N ARG A 70 -39.39 83.47 1.17
CA ARG A 70 -40.61 84.19 0.82
C ARG A 70 -40.98 83.94 -0.64
N VAL A 71 -42.16 83.38 -0.86
CA VAL A 71 -42.88 83.32 -2.15
C VAL A 71 -43.92 84.43 -2.15
N GLU A 72 -43.97 85.22 -3.22
CA GLU A 72 -45.18 85.89 -3.68
C GLU A 72 -45.69 85.17 -4.96
N PRO A 73 -47.00 85.18 -5.25
CA PRO A 73 -47.83 84.02 -4.98
C PRO A 73 -48.24 83.30 -6.26
N VAL A 74 -47.97 81.98 -6.34
CA VAL A 74 -48.62 81.11 -7.33
C VAL A 74 -50.06 80.93 -6.90
N SER A 75 -50.93 81.65 -7.60
CA SER A 75 -52.38 81.57 -7.49
C SER A 75 -52.90 80.13 -7.42
N LYS A 76 -53.51 79.81 -6.28
CA LYS A 76 -54.38 78.64 -6.11
C LYS A 76 -55.54 78.79 -7.10
N LYS A 77 -55.53 78.02 -8.17
CA LYS A 77 -56.77 77.62 -8.84
C LYS A 77 -56.99 76.15 -8.56
N THR A 78 -57.91 75.91 -7.66
CA THR A 78 -58.74 74.71 -7.54
C THR A 78 -59.31 74.42 -8.93
N VAL A 79 -58.53 73.78 -9.80
CA VAL A 79 -59.05 73.22 -11.04
C VAL A 79 -59.66 71.90 -10.63
N ALA A 80 -60.97 71.95 -10.36
CA ALA A 80 -61.84 70.79 -10.47
C ALA A 80 -61.34 69.96 -11.65
N ARG A 81 -60.95 68.68 -11.43
CA ARG A 81 -60.58 67.76 -12.50
C ARG A 81 -61.73 67.75 -13.49
N ARG A 82 -61.59 68.54 -14.55
CA ARG A 82 -62.49 68.53 -15.69
C ARG A 82 -62.40 67.11 -16.24
N PRO A 83 -63.52 66.41 -16.46
CA PRO A 83 -63.47 65.12 -17.13
C PRO A 83 -62.71 65.33 -18.44
N LEU A 84 -61.57 64.66 -18.61
CA LEU A 84 -60.91 64.66 -19.91
C LEU A 84 -61.95 64.18 -20.92
N SER A 85 -62.04 64.87 -22.05
CA SER A 85 -62.96 64.42 -23.10
C SER A 85 -62.54 62.99 -23.48
N ARG A 86 -63.53 62.13 -23.74
CA ARG A 86 -63.30 60.71 -24.06
C ARG A 86 -62.17 60.49 -25.08
N HIS A 87 -62.10 61.35 -26.09
CA HIS A 87 -61.07 61.35 -27.12
C HIS A 87 -59.65 61.61 -26.60
N GLN A 88 -59.46 62.47 -25.60
CA GLN A 88 -58.16 62.70 -24.98
C GLN A 88 -57.70 61.48 -24.18
N LEU A 89 -58.63 60.81 -23.48
CA LEU A 89 -58.35 59.58 -22.75
C LEU A 89 -57.99 58.43 -23.71
N GLU A 90 -58.69 58.30 -24.83
CA GLU A 90 -58.40 57.30 -25.87
C GLU A 90 -57.03 57.54 -26.53
N ALA A 91 -56.67 58.80 -26.81
CA ALA A 91 -55.34 59.15 -27.33
C ALA A 91 -54.21 58.86 -26.31
N GLU A 92 -54.43 59.18 -25.03
CA GLU A 92 -53.48 58.88 -23.97
C GLU A 92 -53.31 57.37 -23.77
N LEU A 93 -54.40 56.59 -23.82
CA LEU A 93 -54.36 55.13 -23.74
C LEU A 93 -53.58 54.53 -24.91
N LYS A 94 -53.79 55.04 -26.14
CA LYS A 94 -53.04 54.60 -27.32
C LYS A 94 -51.56 54.91 -27.20
N ASN A 95 -51.19 56.10 -26.69
CA ASN A 95 -49.80 56.47 -26.44
C ASN A 95 -49.16 55.58 -25.37
N LYS A 96 -49.87 55.33 -24.26
CA LYS A 96 -49.42 54.41 -23.20
C LYS A 96 -49.24 52.98 -23.71
N ASN A 97 -50.16 52.47 -24.52
CA ASN A 97 -50.02 51.15 -25.15
C ASN A 97 -48.82 51.08 -26.11
N GLN A 98 -48.60 52.11 -26.92
CA GLN A 98 -47.43 52.17 -27.81
C GLN A 98 -46.12 52.17 -27.00
N LEU A 99 -46.07 52.90 -25.89
CA LEU A 99 -44.93 52.90 -24.98
C LEU A 99 -44.72 51.51 -24.36
N VAL A 100 -45.77 50.85 -23.90
CA VAL A 100 -45.69 49.48 -23.35
C VAL A 100 -45.15 48.48 -24.37
N GLU A 101 -45.63 48.51 -25.62
CA GLU A 101 -45.13 47.62 -26.67
C GLU A 101 -43.65 47.92 -27.02
N THR A 102 -43.27 49.20 -27.03
CA THR A 102 -41.86 49.59 -27.23
C THR A 102 -40.98 49.10 -26.09
N LEU A 103 -41.43 49.24 -24.84
CA LEU A 103 -40.70 48.76 -23.66
C LEU A 103 -40.63 47.23 -23.62
N LYS A 104 -41.68 46.51 -24.02
CA LYS A 104 -41.65 45.04 -24.15
C LYS A 104 -40.60 44.58 -25.15
N GLN A 105 -40.52 45.21 -26.32
CA GLN A 105 -39.51 44.88 -27.32
C GLN A 105 -38.09 45.20 -26.82
N GLN A 106 -37.90 46.33 -26.14
CA GLN A 106 -36.62 46.69 -25.54
C GLN A 106 -36.20 45.71 -24.44
N LEU A 107 -37.13 45.29 -23.59
CA LEU A 107 -36.89 44.28 -22.54
C LEU A 107 -36.49 42.94 -23.14
N ALA A 108 -37.24 42.42 -24.13
CA ALA A 108 -36.92 41.15 -24.79
C ALA A 108 -35.53 41.17 -25.46
N ARG A 109 -35.14 42.31 -26.08
CA ARG A 109 -33.79 42.48 -26.64
C ARG A 109 -32.72 42.53 -25.55
N ALA A 110 -32.98 43.21 -24.44
CA ALA A 110 -32.06 43.28 -23.32
C ALA A 110 -31.85 41.90 -22.67
N GLU A 111 -32.92 41.15 -22.42
CA GLU A 111 -32.87 39.78 -21.91
C GLU A 111 -32.12 38.84 -22.85
N GLY A 112 -32.38 38.91 -24.16
CA GLY A 112 -31.63 38.13 -25.16
C GLY A 112 -30.13 38.45 -25.15
N THR A 113 -29.77 39.72 -24.97
CA THR A 113 -28.37 40.17 -24.89
C THR A 113 -27.69 39.68 -23.61
N ILE A 114 -28.41 39.67 -22.48
CA ILE A 114 -27.92 39.14 -21.20
C ILE A 114 -27.68 37.62 -21.32
N LYS A 115 -28.67 36.87 -21.82
CA LYS A 115 -28.57 35.42 -22.04
C LYS A 115 -27.41 35.08 -22.98
N LEU A 116 -27.25 35.83 -24.08
CA LEU A 116 -26.14 35.64 -25.02
C LEU A 116 -24.78 35.85 -24.34
N ARG A 117 -24.66 36.86 -23.47
CA ARG A 117 -23.43 37.14 -22.72
C ARG A 117 -23.12 36.01 -21.73
N GLU A 118 -24.12 35.49 -21.03
CA GLU A 118 -23.96 34.36 -20.09
C GLU A 118 -23.55 33.08 -20.82
N LEU A 119 -24.21 32.75 -21.92
CA LEU A 119 -23.86 31.60 -22.76
C LEU A 119 -22.45 31.73 -23.33
N LYS A 120 -22.03 32.94 -23.73
CA LYS A 120 -20.66 33.18 -24.20
C LYS A 120 -19.63 32.91 -23.10
N LYS A 121 -19.88 33.39 -21.88
CA LYS A 121 -19.00 33.13 -20.73
C LYS A 121 -18.95 31.63 -20.38
N GLU A 122 -20.09 30.94 -20.43
CA GLU A 122 -20.13 29.50 -20.17
C GLU A 122 -19.38 28.72 -21.25
N ASN A 123 -19.55 29.09 -22.52
CA ASN A 123 -18.82 28.47 -23.62
C ASN A 123 -17.30 28.67 -23.47
N GLU A 124 -16.85 29.87 -23.08
CA GLU A 124 -15.43 30.14 -22.78
C GLU A 124 -14.91 29.26 -21.62
N ARG A 125 -15.71 29.06 -20.55
CA ARG A 125 -15.37 28.14 -19.46
C ARG A 125 -15.26 26.69 -19.94
N LEU A 126 -16.23 26.21 -20.71
CA LEU A 126 -16.25 24.84 -21.23
C LEU A 126 -15.06 24.58 -22.16
N VAL A 127 -14.73 25.53 -23.03
CA VAL A 127 -13.55 25.43 -23.91
C VAL A 127 -12.27 25.27 -23.09
N HIS A 128 -12.11 26.04 -22.01
CA HIS A 128 -10.96 25.91 -21.13
C HIS A 128 -10.92 24.57 -20.38
N GLU A 129 -12.08 24.04 -19.98
CA GLU A 129 -12.16 22.73 -19.31
C GLU A 129 -11.83 21.58 -20.28
N VAL A 130 -12.31 21.65 -21.52
CA VAL A 130 -11.93 20.70 -22.58
C VAL A 130 -10.41 20.71 -22.80
N GLU A 131 -9.78 21.88 -22.80
CA GLU A 131 -8.32 21.99 -22.94
C GLU A 131 -7.56 21.37 -21.77
N LYS A 132 -8.05 21.53 -20.53
CA LYS A 132 -7.48 20.82 -19.37
C LYS A 132 -7.64 19.31 -19.49
N LEU A 133 -8.82 18.83 -19.87
CA LEU A 133 -9.09 17.40 -20.02
C LEU A 133 -8.20 16.79 -21.10
N LYS A 134 -7.94 17.49 -22.21
CA LYS A 134 -6.97 17.08 -23.22
C LYS A 134 -5.55 16.94 -22.65
N LYS A 135 -5.09 17.92 -21.88
CA LYS A 135 -3.77 17.83 -21.21
C LYS A 135 -3.68 16.67 -20.25
N ILE A 136 -4.75 16.39 -19.50
CA ILE A 136 -4.82 15.22 -18.60
C ILE A 136 -4.75 13.94 -19.44
N GLN A 137 -5.53 13.84 -20.52
CA GLN A 137 -5.52 12.69 -21.42
C GLN A 137 -4.13 12.45 -22.03
N GLU A 138 -3.47 13.49 -22.56
CA GLU A 138 -2.11 13.41 -23.10
C GLU A 138 -1.11 12.95 -22.05
N THR A 139 -1.21 13.48 -20.83
CA THR A 139 -0.36 13.06 -19.70
C THR A 139 -0.59 11.59 -19.37
N CYS A 140 -1.84 11.13 -19.33
CA CYS A 140 -2.16 9.72 -19.10
C CYS A 140 -1.61 8.83 -20.20
N MET A 141 -1.78 9.21 -21.48
CA MET A 141 -1.22 8.44 -22.59
C MET A 141 0.31 8.39 -22.53
N MET A 142 0.98 9.50 -22.24
CA MET A 142 2.42 9.55 -22.07
C MET A 142 2.92 8.63 -20.94
N ILE A 143 2.21 8.59 -19.80
CA ILE A 143 2.55 7.69 -18.70
C ILE A 143 2.40 6.22 -19.12
N LEU A 144 1.33 5.89 -19.87
CA LEU A 144 1.10 4.53 -20.35
C LEU A 144 2.17 4.11 -21.37
N GLU A 145 2.46 4.97 -22.35
CA GLU A 145 3.50 4.75 -23.37
C GLU A 145 4.90 4.63 -22.75
N SER A 146 5.27 5.55 -21.86
CA SER A 146 6.59 5.53 -21.20
C SER A 146 6.81 4.33 -20.30
N ARG A 147 5.75 3.82 -19.67
CA ARG A 147 5.79 2.60 -18.86
C ARG A 147 5.52 1.34 -19.68
N ASN A 148 5.31 1.47 -20.99
CA ASN A 148 4.95 0.39 -21.91
C ASN A 148 3.72 -0.42 -21.43
N ILE A 149 2.84 0.22 -20.66
CA ILE A 149 1.62 -0.39 -20.11
C ILE A 149 0.58 -0.34 -21.21
N ASN A 150 0.43 -1.44 -21.94
CA ASN A 150 -0.69 -1.62 -22.85
C ASN A 150 -1.93 -2.03 -22.02
N PRO A 151 -3.00 -1.21 -21.99
CA PRO A 151 -4.18 -1.50 -21.18
C PRO A 151 -4.85 -2.84 -21.51
N GLY A 152 -4.62 -3.40 -22.71
CA GLY A 152 -5.09 -4.74 -23.08
C GLY A 152 -4.12 -5.88 -22.75
N SER A 153 -2.81 -5.64 -22.81
CA SER A 153 -1.79 -6.68 -22.55
C SER A 153 -1.63 -7.00 -21.07
N ASN A 154 -1.85 -6.00 -20.21
CA ASN A 154 -1.65 -6.12 -18.77
C ASN A 154 -2.58 -7.15 -18.12
N ILE A 155 -3.75 -7.43 -18.72
CA ILE A 155 -4.69 -8.44 -18.19
C ILE A 155 -4.16 -9.86 -18.42
N GLU A 156 -3.55 -10.12 -19.58
CA GLU A 156 -2.98 -11.44 -19.88
C GLU A 156 -1.69 -11.67 -19.10
N GLU A 157 -0.82 -10.66 -19.04
CA GLU A 157 0.41 -10.70 -18.25
C GLU A 157 0.13 -10.87 -16.75
N GLU A 158 -0.88 -10.18 -16.21
CA GLU A 158 -1.30 -10.35 -14.81
C GLU A 158 -1.85 -11.76 -14.56
N ARG A 159 -2.62 -12.34 -15.50
CA ARG A 159 -3.11 -13.73 -15.40
C ARG A 159 -1.97 -14.74 -15.45
N GLU A 160 -1.01 -14.56 -16.33
CA GLU A 160 0.19 -15.41 -16.39
C GLU A 160 1.04 -15.28 -15.12
N MET A 161 1.21 -14.06 -14.61
CA MET A 161 1.91 -13.82 -13.36
C MET A 161 1.19 -14.48 -12.18
N GLN A 162 -0.14 -14.38 -12.13
CA GLN A 162 -0.96 -15.02 -11.10
C GLN A 162 -0.86 -16.55 -11.18
N ALA A 163 -0.96 -17.13 -12.37
CA ALA A 163 -0.78 -18.57 -12.58
C ALA A 163 0.64 -19.04 -12.22
N CYS A 164 1.66 -18.23 -12.51
CA CYS A 164 3.04 -18.49 -12.11
C CYS A 164 3.17 -18.46 -10.58
N ARG A 165 2.62 -17.45 -9.91
CA ARG A 165 2.59 -17.34 -8.45
C ARG A 165 1.91 -18.55 -7.83
N GLU A 166 0.75 -18.96 -8.32
CA GLU A 166 0.02 -20.15 -7.85
C GLU A 166 0.87 -21.41 -7.98
N LYS A 167 1.46 -21.66 -9.16
CA LYS A 167 2.37 -22.79 -9.37
C LYS A 167 3.57 -22.76 -8.41
N THR A 168 4.18 -21.60 -8.21
CA THR A 168 5.27 -21.42 -7.24
C THR A 168 4.81 -21.75 -5.84
N THR A 169 3.66 -21.24 -5.39
CA THR A 169 3.16 -21.51 -4.04
C THR A 169 2.87 -23.00 -3.80
N VAL A 170 2.30 -23.70 -4.78
CA VAL A 170 2.06 -25.15 -4.69
C VAL A 170 3.38 -25.90 -4.62
N LEU A 171 4.33 -25.60 -5.50
CA LEU A 171 5.64 -26.24 -5.49
C LEU A 171 6.38 -26.02 -4.17
N THR A 172 6.36 -24.79 -3.63
CA THR A 172 6.98 -24.48 -2.34
C THR A 172 6.34 -25.29 -1.20
N LYS A 173 5.01 -25.44 -1.19
CA LYS A 173 4.32 -26.28 -0.20
C LYS A 173 4.77 -27.74 -0.31
N ASN A 174 4.76 -28.32 -1.51
CA ASN A 174 5.16 -29.71 -1.72
C ASN A 174 6.61 -29.96 -1.28
N VAL A 175 7.56 -29.10 -1.67
CA VAL A 175 8.97 -29.22 -1.26
C VAL A 175 9.12 -29.09 0.25
N THR A 176 8.34 -28.21 0.88
CA THR A 176 8.36 -28.04 2.34
C THR A 176 7.85 -29.31 3.04
N GLU A 177 6.75 -29.89 2.56
CA GLU A 177 6.17 -31.13 3.10
C GLU A 177 7.12 -32.32 2.92
N GLU A 178 7.72 -32.49 1.74
CA GLU A 178 8.70 -33.55 1.47
C GLU A 178 9.94 -33.40 2.36
N LEU A 179 10.45 -32.18 2.55
CA LEU A 179 11.59 -31.92 3.42
C LEU A 179 11.27 -32.26 4.89
N MET A 180 10.06 -31.93 5.36
CA MET A 180 9.61 -32.28 6.70
C MET A 180 9.52 -33.80 6.90
N LEU A 181 8.96 -34.53 5.91
CA LEU A 181 8.89 -35.99 5.91
C LEU A 181 10.28 -36.63 5.90
N PHE A 182 11.20 -36.10 5.09
CA PHE A 182 12.58 -36.56 5.04
C PHE A 182 13.26 -36.38 6.40
N CYS A 183 13.16 -35.19 7.00
CA CYS A 183 13.73 -34.91 8.32
C CYS A 183 13.19 -35.86 9.41
N HIS A 184 11.88 -36.12 9.40
CA HIS A 184 11.27 -37.07 10.33
C HIS A 184 11.80 -38.50 10.13
N THR A 185 11.92 -38.94 8.87
CA THR A 185 12.44 -40.26 8.52
C THR A 185 13.88 -40.42 8.97
N VAL A 186 14.74 -39.44 8.69
CA VAL A 186 16.14 -39.44 9.13
C VAL A 186 16.26 -39.47 10.66
N ALA A 187 15.40 -38.73 11.37
CA ALA A 187 15.38 -38.78 12.84
C ALA A 187 15.05 -40.19 13.36
N LYS A 188 14.07 -40.85 12.77
CA LYS A 188 13.69 -42.23 13.13
C LYS A 188 14.78 -43.24 12.79
N GLU A 189 15.39 -43.13 11.61
CA GLU A 189 16.50 -44.00 11.21
C GLU A 189 17.72 -43.82 12.12
N LYS A 190 18.02 -42.58 12.52
CA LYS A 190 19.06 -42.28 13.50
C LYS A 190 18.79 -42.95 14.85
N GLU A 191 17.56 -42.85 15.38
CA GLU A 191 17.18 -43.50 16.65
C GLU A 191 17.33 -45.03 16.58
N MET A 192 16.90 -45.63 15.46
CA MET A 192 17.06 -47.08 15.22
C MET A 192 18.54 -47.48 15.18
N LEU A 193 19.38 -46.68 14.51
CA LEU A 193 20.81 -46.90 14.43
C LEU A 193 21.48 -46.78 15.80
N GLU A 194 21.15 -45.75 16.58
CA GLU A 194 21.67 -45.56 17.94
C GLU A 194 21.30 -46.75 18.84
N THR A 195 20.07 -47.25 18.73
CA THR A 195 19.60 -48.44 19.46
C THR A 195 20.38 -49.69 19.03
N ALA A 196 20.61 -49.88 17.72
CA ALA A 196 21.38 -51.00 17.20
C ALA A 196 22.84 -50.95 17.66
N VAL A 197 23.44 -49.76 17.65
CA VAL A 197 24.82 -49.53 18.13
C VAL A 197 24.94 -49.83 19.62
N ALA A 198 23.95 -49.43 20.44
CA ALA A 198 23.95 -49.75 21.87
C ALA A 198 23.88 -51.27 22.12
N LYS A 199 23.03 -51.99 21.39
CA LYS A 199 22.94 -53.46 21.46
C LYS A 199 24.25 -54.13 21.02
N TRP A 200 24.84 -53.67 19.92
CA TRP A 200 26.10 -54.22 19.44
C TRP A 200 27.24 -54.05 20.45
N LYS A 201 27.33 -52.88 21.10
CA LYS A 201 28.31 -52.64 22.17
C LYS A 201 28.13 -53.59 23.35
N SER A 202 26.90 -53.83 23.80
CA SER A 202 26.61 -54.79 24.87
C SER A 202 27.09 -56.20 24.52
N VAL A 203 26.81 -56.66 23.30
CA VAL A 203 27.26 -57.98 22.83
C VAL A 203 28.78 -58.04 22.69
N GLN A 204 29.42 -56.96 22.25
CA GLN A 204 30.87 -56.86 22.17
C GLN A 204 31.52 -56.98 23.55
N GLU A 205 30.99 -56.32 24.58
CA GLU A 205 31.46 -56.41 25.96
C GLU A 205 31.29 -57.83 26.54
N GLU A 206 30.17 -58.50 26.25
CA GLU A 206 29.97 -59.91 26.61
C GLU A 206 30.98 -60.83 25.94
N ASN A 207 31.24 -60.63 24.65
CA ASN A 207 32.24 -61.40 23.92
C ASN A 207 33.65 -61.18 24.48
N GLN A 208 34.01 -59.94 24.84
CA GLN A 208 35.28 -59.64 25.47
C GLN A 208 35.42 -60.38 26.82
N ARG A 209 34.38 -60.34 27.65
CA ARG A 209 34.38 -61.10 28.92
C ARG A 209 34.51 -62.61 28.71
N ALA A 210 33.95 -63.15 27.63
CA ALA A 210 34.10 -64.56 27.28
C ALA A 210 35.54 -64.91 26.87
N LEU A 211 36.19 -64.05 26.06
CA LEU A 211 37.59 -64.19 25.67
C LEU A 211 38.54 -64.12 26.87
N ASP A 212 38.28 -63.22 27.81
CA ASP A 212 39.08 -63.09 29.04
C ASP A 212 38.98 -64.37 29.89
N LYS A 213 37.77 -64.93 30.03
CA LYS A 213 37.55 -66.23 30.71
C LYS A 213 38.26 -67.37 30.00
N GLN A 214 38.19 -67.43 28.67
CA GLN A 214 38.89 -68.44 27.88
C GLN A 214 40.40 -68.37 28.11
N SER A 215 40.97 -67.15 28.10
CA SER A 215 42.39 -66.93 28.35
C SER A 215 42.80 -67.36 29.77
N TYR A 216 41.95 -67.05 30.76
CA TYR A 216 42.15 -67.50 32.15
C TYR A 216 42.19 -69.03 32.27
N PHE A 217 41.19 -69.73 31.71
CA PHE A 217 41.17 -71.19 31.75
C PHE A 217 42.34 -71.81 30.99
N GLN A 218 42.74 -71.21 29.86
CA GLN A 218 43.89 -71.67 29.11
C GLN A 218 45.19 -71.55 29.92
N ALA A 219 45.36 -70.50 30.72
CA ALA A 219 46.50 -70.37 31.63
C ALA A 219 46.49 -71.45 32.71
N GLN A 220 45.33 -71.70 33.34
CA GLN A 220 45.17 -72.77 34.32
C GLN A 220 45.51 -74.15 33.75
N ILE A 221 45.03 -74.47 32.54
CA ILE A 221 45.34 -75.74 31.87
C ILE A 221 46.85 -75.87 31.67
N LYS A 222 47.52 -74.82 31.16
CA LYS A 222 48.98 -74.85 30.97
C LYS A 222 49.74 -75.08 32.28
N GLU A 223 49.30 -74.46 33.37
CA GLU A 223 49.89 -74.66 34.69
C GLU A 223 49.70 -76.11 35.18
N CYS A 224 48.49 -76.67 35.07
CA CYS A 224 48.24 -78.07 35.39
C CYS A 224 49.05 -79.03 34.52
N THR A 225 49.15 -78.78 33.22
CA THR A 225 49.97 -79.58 32.30
C THR A 225 51.44 -79.55 32.72
N ALA A 226 52.00 -78.37 33.02
CA ALA A 226 53.39 -78.24 33.47
C ALA A 226 53.65 -78.97 34.80
N MET A 227 52.71 -78.90 35.77
CA MET A 227 52.82 -79.67 37.02
C MET A 227 52.80 -81.18 36.78
N LEU A 228 51.94 -81.66 35.88
CA LEU A 228 51.87 -83.08 35.51
C LEU A 228 53.14 -83.56 34.81
N GLU A 229 53.69 -82.74 33.90
CA GLU A 229 54.97 -83.02 33.23
C GLU A 229 56.11 -83.12 34.26
N ALA A 230 56.22 -82.15 35.18
CA ALA A 230 57.23 -82.16 36.24
C ALA A 230 57.11 -83.38 37.18
N LEU A 231 55.89 -83.77 37.56
CA LEU A 231 55.65 -85.00 38.33
C LEU A 231 56.04 -86.25 37.54
N GLY A 232 55.77 -86.28 36.24
CA GLY A 232 56.17 -87.35 35.34
C GLY A 232 57.69 -87.50 35.26
N GLU A 233 58.42 -86.39 35.15
CA GLU A 233 59.89 -86.40 35.18
C GLU A 233 60.46 -86.92 36.51
N LEU A 234 59.87 -86.51 37.64
CA LEU A 234 60.26 -87.00 38.97
C LEU A 234 60.07 -88.50 39.15
N LEU A 235 59.01 -89.07 38.56
CA LEU A 235 58.71 -90.51 38.62
C LEU A 235 59.53 -91.35 37.63
N ALA A 236 60.14 -90.72 36.62
CA ALA A 236 60.96 -91.38 35.62
C ALA A 236 62.45 -91.48 36.03
N MET A 237 62.85 -90.84 37.13
CA MET A 237 64.16 -91.00 37.79
C MET A 237 64.16 -92.16 38.79
#